data_AF-A0A832TYI3-F1
#
_entry.id   AF-A0A832TYI3-F1
#
_cell.length_a   1.000
_cell.length_b   1.000
_cell.length_c   1.000
_cell.angle_alpha   90.00
_cell.angle_beta   90.00
_cell.angle_gamma   90.00
#
_symmetry.space_group_name_H-M   'P 1'
#
loop_
_entity.id
_entity.type
_entity.pdbx_description
1 polymer ?
#
loop_
_entity_poly.entity_id
_entity_poly.type
_entity_poly.pdbx_seq_one_letter_code
_entity_poly.pdbx_strand_id
1 'polypeptide(L)' 'MTKLWEYDSRRIHGVHMPQQMSDLERIGNEGWELVLIKDDIDDEGTVTAIFKREKKEVVPE' A
#
# COMPACT_ATOMS: atom_id res chain seq x y z
N MET A 1 -14.96 19.70 6.73
CA MET A 1 -14.95 18.74 5.60
C MET A 1 -14.24 17.50 6.09
N THR A 2 -14.96 16.39 6.28
CA THR A 2 -14.38 15.16 6.83
C THR A 2 -13.71 14.40 5.69
N LYS A 3 -12.39 14.25 5.74
CA LYS A 3 -11.67 13.41 4.78
C LYS A 3 -12.06 11.95 5.02
N LEU A 4 -12.64 11.31 4.00
CA LEU A 4 -12.87 9.87 4.00
C LEU A 4 -11.60 9.19 3.50
N TRP A 5 -11.14 8.17 4.21
CA TRP A 5 -9.97 7.39 3.83
C TRP A 5 -10.40 6.03 3.30
N GLU A 6 -9.74 5.59 2.25
CA GLU A 6 -9.78 4.20 1.77
C GLU A 6 -8.53 3.48 2.22
N TYR A 7 -8.65 2.20 2.58
CA TYR A 7 -7.55 1.34 2.99
C TYR A 7 -7.49 0.10 2.10
N ASP A 8 -6.28 -0.35 1.81
CA ASP A 8 -6.03 -1.56 1.02
C ASP A 8 -4.85 -2.34 1.61
N SER A 9 -4.89 -3.66 1.47
CA SER A 9 -3.83 -4.57 1.92
C SER A 9 -3.19 -5.24 0.71
N ARG A 10 -1.87 -5.11 0.57
CA ARG A 10 -1.13 -5.66 -0.57
C ARG A 10 0.06 -6.48 -0.10
N ARG A 11 0.41 -7.49 -0.89
CA ARG A 11 1.64 -8.26 -0.72
C ARG A 11 2.77 -7.52 -1.43
N ILE A 12 3.89 -7.29 -0.74
CA ILE A 12 5.10 -6.66 -1.28
C ILE A 12 6.33 -7.47 -0.89
N HIS A 13 7.42 -7.34 -1.63
CA HIS A 13 8.68 -7.95 -1.23
C HIS A 13 9.18 -7.32 0.08
N GLY A 14 9.48 -8.14 1.09
CA GLY A 14 9.94 -7.70 2.41
C GLY A 14 11.42 -7.94 2.69
N VAL A 15 12.02 -8.93 2.02
CA VAL A 15 13.42 -9.33 2.23
C VAL A 15 14.37 -8.70 1.21
N HIS A 16 13.88 -8.44 0.00
CA HIS A 16 14.67 -7.90 -1.10
C HIS A 16 14.45 -6.39 -1.26
N MET A 17 15.35 -5.59 -0.67
CA MET A 17 15.23 -4.12 -0.62
C MET A 17 15.00 -3.44 -1.99
N PRO A 18 15.69 -3.81 -3.10
CA PRO A 18 15.44 -3.16 -4.39
C PRO A 18 14.02 -3.43 -4.93
N GLN A 19 13.55 -4.66 -4.80
CA GLN A 19 12.20 -5.07 -5.20
C GLN A 19 11.15 -4.41 -4.30
N GLN A 20 11.40 -4.34 -2.99
CA GLN A 20 10.54 -3.63 -2.05
C GLN A 20 10.39 -2.16 -2.42
N MET A 21 11.49 -1.47 -2.74
CA MET A 21 11.43 -0.07 -3.19
C MET A 21 10.60 0.06 -4.47
N SER A 22 10.80 -0.84 -5.45
CA SER A 22 10.02 -0.84 -6.69
C SER A 22 8.52 -1.05 -6.46
N ASP A 23 8.15 -1.95 -5.55
CA ASP A 23 6.77 -2.16 -5.14
C ASP A 23 6.17 -0.90 -4.51
N LEU A 24 6.90 -0.29 -3.56
CA LEU A 24 6.45 0.93 -2.86
C LEU A 24 6.32 2.12 -3.81
N GLU A 25 7.26 2.31 -4.74
CA GLU A 25 7.18 3.36 -5.76
C GLU A 25 5.98 3.18 -6.68
N ARG A 26 5.75 1.96 -7.17
CA ARG A 26 4.59 1.66 -8.02
C ARG A 26 3.28 1.94 -7.28
N ILE A 27 3.16 1.46 -6.04
CA ILE A 27 1.94 1.66 -5.23
C ILE A 27 1.76 3.15 -4.88
N GLY A 28 2.85 3.86 -4.58
CA GLY A 28 2.84 5.31 -4.38
C GLY A 28 2.37 6.08 -5.61
N ASN A 29 2.79 5.68 -6.80
CA ASN A 29 2.36 6.26 -8.08
C ASN A 29 0.86 6.05 -8.36
N GLU A 30 0.23 5.05 -7.74
CA GLU A 30 -1.23 4.84 -7.78
C GLU A 30 -1.99 5.74 -6.78
N GLY A 31 -1.27 6.54 -5.98
CA GLY A 31 -1.82 7.47 -4.99
C GLY A 31 -2.02 6.86 -3.60
N TRP A 32 -1.39 5.73 -3.31
CA TRP A 32 -1.47 5.05 -2.01
C TRP A 32 -0.29 5.41 -1.12
N GLU A 33 -0.57 5.68 0.15
CA GLU A 33 0.43 5.94 1.20
C GLU A 33 0.59 4.71 2.08
N LEU A 34 1.83 4.27 2.30
CA LEU A 34 2.13 3.16 3.22
C LEU A 34 1.80 3.54 4.66
N VAL A 35 1.06 2.66 5.36
CA VAL A 35 0.67 2.83 6.77
C VAL A 35 1.41 1.87 7.68
N LEU A 36 1.48 0.60 7.28
CA LEU A 36 2.01 -0.48 8.12
C LEU A 36 2.60 -1.57 7.23
N ILE A 37 3.75 -2.11 7.60
CA ILE A 37 4.22 -3.41 7.13
C ILE A 37 4.04 -4.37 8.29
N LYS A 38 3.30 -5.47 8.07
CA LYS A 38 3.15 -6.52 9.07
C LYS A 38 4.43 -7.34 9.14
N ASP A 39 4.70 -7.85 10.34
CA ASP A 39 5.75 -8.83 10.57
C ASP A 39 5.24 -10.24 10.24
N ASP A 40 4.85 -10.44 8.97
CA ASP A 40 4.24 -11.67 8.45
C ASP A 40 4.93 -12.14 7.16
N ILE A 41 6.26 -12.18 7.20
CA ILE A 41 7.11 -12.69 6.12
C ILE A 41 6.75 -14.16 5.84
N ASP A 42 6.43 -14.45 4.59
CA ASP A 42 6.24 -15.83 4.11
C ASP A 42 7.55 -16.45 3.60
N ASP A 43 7.47 -17.72 3.18
CA ASP A 43 8.61 -18.48 2.67
C ASP A 43 9.24 -17.88 1.41
N GLU A 44 8.52 -17.01 0.69
CA GLU A 44 9.00 -16.31 -0.51
C GLU A 44 9.60 -14.93 -0.19
N GLY A 45 9.68 -14.55 1.10
CA GLY A 45 10.19 -13.26 1.52
C GLY A 45 9.22 -12.10 1.28
N THR A 46 7.93 -12.39 1.15
CA THR A 46 6.85 -11.43 0.91
C THR A 46 6.14 -11.07 2.22
N VAL A 47 5.77 -9.80 2.38
CA VAL A 47 5.07 -9.26 3.56
C VAL A 47 3.75 -8.62 3.19
N THR A 48 2.83 -8.53 4.15
CA THR A 48 1.59 -7.76 4.00
C THR A 48 1.84 -6.32 4.40
N ALA A 49 1.60 -5.40 3.47
CA ALA A 49 1.61 -3.97 3.71
C ALA A 49 0.19 -3.40 3.62
N ILE A 50 -0.14 -2.50 4.56
CA ILE A 50 -1.40 -1.76 4.60
C ILE A 50 -1.13 -0.36 4.06
N PHE A 51 -1.99 0.07 3.15
CA PHE A 51 -1.94 1.38 2.52
C PHE A 51 -3.24 2.14 2.77
N LYS A 52 -3.16 3.47 2.68
CA LYS A 52 -4.33 4.36 2.69
C LYS A 52 -4.28 5.34 1.53
N ARG A 53 -5.44 5.84 1.10
CA ARG A 53 -5.55 7.00 0.22
C ARG A 53 -6.79 7.81 0.54
N GLU A 54 -6.78 9.09 0.17
CA GLU A 54 -7.98 9.92 0.30
C GLU A 54 -9.03 9.42 -0.69
N LYS A 55 -10.23 9.10 -0.17
CA LYS A 55 -11.34 8.63 -0.99
C LYS A 55 -11.80 9.80 -1.85
N LYS A 56 -11.60 9.67 -3.16
CA LYS A 56 -12.17 10.63 -4.11
C LYS A 56 -13.69 10.57 -4.00
N GLU A 57 -14.33 11.69 -3.68
CA GLU A 57 -15.78 11.80 -3.82
C GLU A 57 -16.11 11.61 -5.30
N VAL A 58 -16.76 10.50 -5.63
CA VAL A 58 -17.32 10.29 -6.96
C VAL A 58 -18.54 11.20 -7.01
N VAL A 59 -18.41 12.38 -7.61
CA VAL A 59 -19.57 13.21 -7.92
C VAL A 59 -20.31 12.48 -9.05
N PRO A 60 -21.54 11.98 -8.83
CA PRO A 60 -22.32 11.38 -9.92
C PRO A 60 -22.66 12.49 -10.94
N GLU A 61 -22.46 12.21 -12.23
CA GLU A 61 -22.97 13.07 -13.32
C GLU A 61 -24.51 13.11 -13.35
#